data_AF-A0A847HQT0-F1
#
_entry.id   AF-A0A847HQT0-F1
#
_cell.length_a   1.000
_cell.length_b   1.000
_cell.length_c   1.000
_cell.angle_alpha   90.00
_cell.angle_beta   90.00
_cell.angle_gamma   90.00
#
_symmetry.space_group_name_H-M   'P 1'
#
loop_
_entity.id
_entity.type
_entity.pdbx_description
1 polymer ?
#
loop_
_entity_poly.entity_id
_entity_poly.type
_entity_poly.pdbx_seq_one_letter_code
_entity_poly.pdbx_strand_id
1 'polypeptide(L)' 'MKINVEFVGAISSGPHQKKQDFEVKEKATVRDFLETLHFEKSHLDFIQVVRNGKRCAHSDNLKAGDRLELMLMVGGG' A
#
# COMPACT_ATOMS: atom_id res chain seq x y z
N MET A 1 -9.52 10.39 5.81
CA MET A 1 -10.20 9.77 4.65
C MET A 1 -10.07 8.26 4.68
N LYS A 2 -11.03 7.52 4.13
CA LYS A 2 -11.04 6.05 4.16
C LYS A 2 -10.59 5.48 2.81
N ILE A 3 -9.69 4.49 2.83
CA ILE A 3 -9.25 3.73 1.65
C ILE A 3 -9.38 2.23 1.92
N ASN A 4 -9.44 1.42 0.86
CA ASN A 4 -9.44 -0.03 0.96
C ASN A 4 -8.08 -0.58 0.49
N VAL A 5 -7.50 -1.50 1.24
CA VAL A 5 -6.17 -2.04 0.98
C VAL A 5 -6.21 -3.55 0.95
N GLU A 6 -5.59 -4.13 -0.07
CA GLU A 6 -5.39 -5.57 -0.22
C GLU A 6 -3.90 -5.91 -0.27
N PHE A 7 -3.49 -6.84 0.58
CA PHE A 7 -2.15 -7.44 0.58
C PHE A 7 -2.16 -8.64 -0.37
N VAL A 8 -1.45 -8.52 -1.51
CA VAL A 8 -1.48 -9.51 -2.59
C VAL A 8 -0.13 -10.23 -2.72
N GLY A 9 -0.20 -11.55 -2.90
CA GLY A 9 0.99 -12.38 -3.09
C GLY A 9 1.75 -12.63 -1.79
N ALA A 10 3.08 -12.55 -1.85
CA ALA A 10 3.98 -12.87 -0.75
C ALA A 10 4.20 -11.72 0.25
N ILE A 11 3.51 -10.58 0.07
CA ILE A 11 3.62 -9.47 1.02
C ILE A 11 2.92 -9.82 2.33
N SER A 12 3.63 -9.61 3.45
CA SER A 12 3.06 -9.75 4.78
C SER A 12 1.98 -8.69 5.02
N SER A 13 0.82 -9.09 5.53
CA SER A 13 -0.15 -8.14 6.09
C SER A 13 0.14 -7.76 7.54
N GLY A 14 1.11 -8.45 8.18
CA GLY A 14 1.47 -8.25 9.58
C GLY A 14 0.24 -8.47 10.48
N PRO A 15 -0.13 -7.51 11.35
CA PRO A 15 -1.30 -7.62 12.21
C PRO A 15 -2.64 -7.35 11.48
N HIS A 16 -2.59 -6.95 10.20
CA HIS A 16 -3.78 -6.57 9.44
C HIS A 16 -4.41 -7.76 8.71
N GLN A 17 -5.68 -7.61 8.36
CA GLN A 17 -6.35 -8.57 7.49
C GLN A 17 -5.85 -8.43 6.05
N LYS A 18 -5.96 -9.53 5.27
CA LYS A 18 -5.55 -9.55 3.86
C LYS A 18 -6.25 -8.45 3.02
N LYS A 19 -7.50 -8.14 3.33
CA LYS A 19 -8.23 -6.99 2.81
C LYS A 19 -8.78 -6.20 3.99
N GLN A 20 -8.48 -4.92 4.08
CA GLN A 20 -8.92 -4.08 5.19
C GLN A 20 -9.06 -2.62 4.76
N ASP A 21 -9.99 -1.93 5.41
CA ASP A 21 -10.11 -0.48 5.27
C ASP A 21 -9.19 0.25 6.25
N PHE A 22 -8.55 1.32 5.78
CA PHE A 22 -7.66 2.17 6.56
C PHE A 22 -8.16 3.61 6.58
N GLU A 23 -8.02 4.25 7.75
CA GLU A 23 -8.14 5.69 7.88
C GLU A 23 -6.78 6.35 7.64
N VAL A 24 -6.73 7.24 6.67
CA VAL A 24 -5.52 7.94 6.23
C VAL A 24 -5.75 9.45 6.33
N LYS A 25 -4.70 10.21 6.68
CA LYS A 25 -4.77 11.67 6.71
C LYS A 25 -5.14 12.24 5.34
N GLU A 26 -5.84 13.37 5.33
CA GLU A 26 -6.09 14.08 4.07
C GLU A 26 -4.77 14.53 3.44
N LYS A 27 -4.70 14.48 2.11
CA LYS A 27 -3.51 14.83 1.31
C LYS A 27 -2.28 13.95 1.57
N ALA A 28 -2.43 12.81 2.23
CA ALA A 28 -1.35 11.84 2.36
C ALA A 28 -0.98 11.24 0.99
N THR A 29 0.30 10.99 0.79
CA THR A 29 0.82 10.23 -0.33
C THR A 29 0.74 8.72 -0.05
N VAL A 30 0.92 7.92 -1.10
CA VAL A 30 1.10 6.47 -0.96
C VAL A 30 2.26 6.14 -0.02
N ARG A 31 3.39 6.87 -0.13
CA ARG A 31 4.54 6.69 0.76
C ARG A 31 4.19 6.94 2.22
N ASP A 32 3.51 8.05 2.51
CA ASP A 32 3.11 8.39 3.87
C ASP A 32 2.27 7.29 4.49
N PHE A 33 1.36 6.70 3.71
CA PHE A 33 0.55 5.56 4.15
C PHE A 33 1.42 4.31 4.41
N LEU A 34 2.31 3.95 3.48
CA LEU A 34 3.19 2.78 3.64
C LEU A 34 4.07 2.89 4.88
N GLU A 35 4.55 4.08 5.22
CA GLU A 35 5.33 4.34 6.44
C GLU A 35 4.52 4.17 7.73
N THR A 36 3.18 4.13 7.67
CA THR A 36 2.33 3.79 8.83
C THR A 36 2.15 2.29 9.04
N LEU A 37 2.51 1.47 8.05
CA LEU A 37 2.42 0.02 8.14
C LEU A 37 3.64 -0.56 8.86
N HIS A 38 3.56 -1.85 9.20
CA HIS A 38 4.59 -2.60 9.92
C HIS A 38 5.89 -2.84 9.13
N PHE A 39 6.03 -2.28 7.92
CA PHE A 39 7.19 -2.52 7.06
C PHE A 39 8.39 -1.66 7.47
N GLU A 40 9.59 -2.21 7.32
CA GLU A 40 10.80 -1.40 7.46
C GLU A 40 10.91 -0.38 6.33
N LYS A 41 11.47 0.81 6.62
CA LYS A 41 11.61 1.89 5.64
C LYS A 41 12.42 1.47 4.40
N SER A 42 13.44 0.64 4.59
CA SER A 42 14.26 0.05 3.53
C SER A 42 13.48 -0.88 2.60
N HIS A 43 12.39 -1.47 3.07
CA HIS A 43 11.57 -2.40 2.28
C HIS A 43 10.51 -1.70 1.44
N LEU A 44 10.17 -0.44 1.75
CA LEU A 44 9.09 0.29 1.09
C LEU A 44 9.33 0.45 -0.41
N ASP A 45 10.58 0.68 -0.82
CA ASP A 45 10.96 0.85 -2.23
C ASP A 45 10.73 -0.43 -3.08
N PHE A 46 10.61 -1.59 -2.43
CA PHE A 46 10.33 -2.88 -3.08
C PHE A 46 8.83 -3.22 -3.14
N ILE A 47 7.98 -2.39 -2.53
CA ILE A 47 6.53 -2.57 -2.55
C ILE A 47 5.96 -1.90 -3.80
N GLN A 48 5.44 -2.73 -4.71
CA GLN A 48 4.65 -2.27 -5.84
C GLN A 48 3.23 -1.95 -5.38
N VAL A 49 2.73 -0.78 -5.78
CA VAL A 49 1.37 -0.32 -5.44
C VAL A 49 0.53 -0.19 -6.71
N VAL A 50 -0.64 -0.81 -6.69
CA VAL A 50 -1.66 -0.67 -7.74
C VAL A 50 -2.86 0.04 -7.12
N ARG A 51 -3.18 1.22 -7.64
CA ARG A 51 -4.35 2.00 -7.25
C ARG A 51 -5.44 1.90 -8.30
N ASN A 52 -6.62 1.44 -7.91
CA ASN A 52 -7.79 1.30 -8.79
C ASN A 52 -7.45 0.55 -10.10
N GLY A 53 -6.67 -0.52 -9.98
CA GLY A 53 -6.24 -1.36 -11.10
C GLY A 53 -5.07 -0.83 -11.94
N LYS A 54 -4.46 0.31 -11.57
CA LYS A 54 -3.28 0.87 -12.27
C LYS A 54 -2.10 1.07 -11.33
N ARG A 55 -0.88 0.77 -11.79
CA ARG A 55 0.35 1.09 -11.04
C ARG A 55 0.40 2.58 -10.72
N CYS A 56 0.80 2.93 -9.51
CA CYS A 56 0.95 4.31 -9.06
C CYS A 56 2.31 4.51 -8.38
N ALA A 57 2.80 5.75 -8.40
CA ALA A 57 4.05 6.10 -7.74
C ALA A 57 3.83 6.27 -6.24
N HIS A 58 4.88 6.06 -5.43
CA HIS A 58 4.78 6.31 -3.98
C HIS A 58 4.55 7.80 -3.66
N SER A 59 4.91 8.71 -4.57
CA SER A 59 4.65 10.15 -4.45
C SER A 59 3.21 10.55 -4.78
N ASP A 60 2.37 9.64 -5.28
CA ASP A 60 1.00 9.98 -5.66
C ASP A 60 0.13 10.22 -4.42
N ASN A 61 -0.70 11.26 -4.48
CA ASN A 61 -1.68 11.56 -3.45
C ASN A 61 -2.81 10.52 -3.43
N LEU A 62 -3.16 10.04 -2.24
CA LEU A 62 -4.31 9.18 -2.01
C LEU A 62 -5.61 9.99 -1.97
N LYS A 63 -6.71 9.34 -2.32
CA LYS A 63 -8.06 9.91 -2.30
C LYS A 63 -9.02 9.00 -1.54
N ALA A 64 -10.08 9.58 -0.99
CA ALA A 64 -11.15 8.83 -0.35
C ALA A 64 -11.75 7.82 -1.33
N GLY A 65 -11.91 6.57 -0.89
CA GLY A 65 -12.47 5.48 -1.69
C GLY A 65 -11.46 4.78 -2.62
N ASP A 66 -10.19 5.19 -2.63
CA ASP A 66 -9.15 4.47 -3.37
C ASP A 66 -9.05 3.02 -2.91
N ARG A 67 -8.86 2.12 -3.89
CA ARG A 67 -8.51 0.72 -3.68
C ARG A 67 -7.04 0.52 -3.99
N LEU A 68 -6.26 0.11 -3.01
CA LEU A 68 -4.85 -0.18 -3.17
C LEU A 68 -4.61 -1.68 -3.08
N GLU A 69 -3.80 -2.20 -3.99
CA GLU A 69 -3.21 -3.52 -3.89
C GLU A 69 -1.71 -3.35 -3.66
N LEU A 70 -1.20 -3.96 -2.59
CA LEU A 70 0.21 -3.95 -2.23
C LEU A 70 0.82 -5.29 -2.61
N MET A 71 1.98 -5.27 -3.24
CA MET A 71 2.69 -6.46 -3.69
C MET A 71 4.19 -6.29 -3.46
N LEU A 72 4.89 -7.33 -3.02
CA LEU A 72 6.35 -7.34 -3.02
C LEU A 72 6.87 -7.76 -4.39
N MET A 73 7.86 -7.03 -4.90
CA MET A 73 8.67 -7.47 -6.03
C MET A 73 9.57 -8.62 -5.58
N VAL A 74 9.15 -9.86 -5.77
CA VAL A 74 10.04 -11.02 -5.65
C VAL A 74 10.78 -11.19 -6.98
N GLY A 75 12.11 -11.10 -6.95
CA GLY A 75 12.94 -11.49 -8.08
C GLY A 75 12.74 -12.97 -8.34
N GLY A 76 12.11 -13.31 -9.47
CA GLY A 76 12.04 -14.69 -9.93
C GLY A 76 13.46 -15.16 -10.26
N GLY A 77 13.91 -16.21 -9.57
CA GLY A 77 15.12 -16.95 -9.93
C GLY A 77 14.93 -17.76 -11.20
#